data_AF-A0A9N9ENE8-F1
#
_entry.id   AF-A0A9N9ENE8-F1
#
_cell.length_a   1.000
_cell.length_b   1.000
_cell.length_c   1.000
_cell.angle_alpha   90.00
_cell.angle_beta   90.00
_cell.angle_gamma   90.00
#
_symmetry.space_group_name_H-M   'P 1'
#
loop_
_entity.id
_entity.type
_entity.pdbx_description
1 polymer ?
#
loop_
_entity_poly.entity_id
_entity_poly.type
_entity_poly.pdbx_seq_one_letter_code
_entity_poly.pdbx_strand_id
1 'polypeptide(L)'
;SANIINLKLFPTYRNPPPVYDYHVPICTVNLEVLMDENWDITMKKIATRINGIHHVKKIAELADVDYGLARKCMEHLLYYGCVIMVDIFQFSNVYAVKPDITRIIEDEAIQSECSSYVRKPGTMSPSFAKLFSLYCLLKHGFTLKEWVQENQVASLNIDIRRFISFGVIKGFLYRVHKYPVLPEPHNQQSKLPSKLRRLLNGKHHYDEICTMEGCSARELDEILSAEPEVKFIWR
;
A
#
# COMPACT_ATOMS: atom_id res chain seq x y z
N SER A 1 48.00 -32.25 -10.15
CA SER A 1 46.72 -31.62 -10.54
C SER A 1 46.19 -30.83 -9.36
N ALA A 2 46.12 -29.51 -9.45
CA ALA A 2 45.65 -28.66 -8.35
C ALA A 2 44.14 -28.45 -8.47
N ASN A 3 43.37 -28.85 -7.44
CA ASN A 3 41.94 -28.58 -7.37
C ASN A 3 41.71 -27.24 -6.68
N ILE A 4 41.10 -26.28 -7.39
CA ILE A 4 40.66 -25.01 -6.83
C ILE A 4 39.22 -25.18 -6.33
N ILE A 5 39.00 -25.01 -5.04
CA ILE A 5 37.67 -25.04 -4.44
C ILE A 5 37.13 -23.60 -4.42
N ASN A 6 36.10 -23.33 -5.23
CA ASN A 6 35.40 -22.05 -5.23
C ASN A 6 34.24 -22.10 -4.23
N LEU A 7 34.34 -21.30 -3.18
CA LEU A 7 33.30 -21.15 -2.16
C LEU A 7 32.67 -19.76 -2.27
N LYS A 8 31.33 -19.71 -2.39
CA LYS A 8 30.56 -18.46 -2.35
C LYS A 8 29.56 -18.54 -1.21
N LEU A 9 29.71 -17.64 -0.24
CA LEU A 9 28.73 -17.47 0.83
C LEU A 9 27.58 -16.61 0.31
N PHE A 10 26.37 -17.15 0.36
CA PHE A 10 25.17 -16.40 0.05
C PHE A 10 24.49 -15.95 1.34
N PRO A 11 24.06 -14.68 1.44
CA PRO A 11 23.25 -14.24 2.57
C PRO A 11 21.93 -15.01 2.61
N THR A 12 21.55 -15.47 3.79
CA THR A 12 20.24 -16.09 4.03
C THR A 12 19.23 -15.02 4.41
N TYR A 13 18.31 -14.71 3.51
CA TYR A 13 17.19 -13.82 3.81
C TYR A 13 15.97 -14.61 4.27
N ARG A 14 15.09 -13.95 5.03
CA ARG A 14 13.79 -14.53 5.41
C ARG A 14 12.90 -14.63 4.17
N ASN A 15 12.06 -15.66 4.12
CA ASN A 15 11.06 -15.76 3.08
C ASN A 15 10.16 -14.51 3.12
N PRO A 16 9.89 -13.87 1.96
CA PRO A 16 9.07 -12.69 1.93
C PRO A 16 7.61 -13.06 2.28
N PRO A 17 6.83 -12.12 2.82
CA PRO A 17 5.39 -12.32 2.94
C PRO A 17 4.75 -12.49 1.55
N PRO A 18 3.59 -13.14 1.47
CA PRO A 18 2.87 -13.29 0.21
C PRO A 18 2.49 -11.92 -0.37
N VAL A 19 2.64 -11.79 -1.69
CA VAL A 19 2.23 -10.58 -2.42
C VAL A 19 0.84 -10.79 -3.00
N TYR A 20 -0.06 -9.83 -2.76
CA TYR A 20 -1.41 -9.84 -3.32
C TYR A 20 -1.57 -8.80 -4.44
N ASP A 21 -2.57 -9.04 -5.29
CA ASP A 21 -2.85 -8.25 -6.48
C ASP A 21 -3.14 -6.77 -6.17
N TYR A 22 -3.70 -6.50 -4.99
CA TYR A 22 -4.07 -5.17 -4.52
C TYR A 22 -2.92 -4.40 -3.84
N HIS A 23 -1.78 -5.03 -3.56
CA HIS A 23 -0.63 -4.33 -2.97
C HIS A 23 -0.01 -3.36 -3.97
N VAL A 24 0.57 -2.28 -3.45
CA VAL A 24 1.32 -1.27 -4.21
C VAL A 24 2.81 -1.39 -3.86
N PRO A 25 3.69 -1.71 -4.82
CA PRO A 25 5.13 -1.71 -4.59
C PRO A 25 5.70 -0.28 -4.58
N ILE A 26 6.49 0.05 -3.57
CA ILE A 26 7.31 1.27 -3.51
C ILE A 26 8.78 0.86 -3.57
N CYS A 27 9.54 1.45 -4.49
CA CYS A 27 10.98 1.22 -4.58
C CYS A 27 11.71 1.85 -3.40
N THR A 28 12.56 1.06 -2.75
CA THR A 28 13.51 1.51 -1.71
C THR A 28 14.89 1.83 -2.28
N VAL A 29 15.15 1.34 -3.50
CA VAL A 29 16.40 1.49 -4.23
C VAL A 29 16.12 2.05 -5.62
N ASN A 30 17.15 2.59 -6.27
CA ASN A 30 17.04 2.92 -7.69
C ASN A 30 17.15 1.65 -8.54
N LEU A 31 16.01 1.08 -8.94
CA LEU A 31 15.97 -0.12 -9.77
C LEU A 31 16.65 0.07 -11.12
N GLU A 32 16.59 1.27 -11.72
CA GLU A 32 17.20 1.54 -13.03
C GLU A 32 18.72 1.36 -12.99
N VAL A 33 19.36 1.65 -11.86
CA VAL A 33 20.81 1.47 -11.66
C VAL A 33 21.17 0.01 -11.40
N LEU A 34 20.24 -0.78 -10.83
CA LEU A 34 20.46 -2.19 -10.54
C LEU A 34 20.20 -3.09 -11.76
N MET A 35 19.36 -2.64 -12.68
CA MET A 35 19.00 -3.37 -13.89
C MET A 35 20.18 -3.39 -14.88
N ASP A 36 20.60 -4.59 -15.27
CA ASP A 36 21.60 -4.81 -16.32
C ASP A 36 21.04 -5.67 -17.47
N GLU A 37 21.87 -5.95 -18.48
CA GLU A 37 21.48 -6.75 -19.64
C GLU A 37 21.05 -8.19 -19.29
N ASN A 38 21.56 -8.75 -18.19
CA ASN A 38 21.32 -10.13 -17.77
C ASN A 38 20.05 -10.30 -16.93
N TRP A 39 19.38 -9.21 -16.52
CA TRP A 39 18.11 -9.31 -15.83
C TRP A 39 17.05 -10.00 -16.70
N ASP A 40 16.21 -10.80 -16.05
CA ASP A 40 15.07 -11.45 -16.68
C ASP A 40 14.14 -10.42 -17.36
N ILE A 41 13.67 -10.74 -18.56
CA ILE A 41 12.87 -9.82 -19.38
C ILE A 41 11.55 -9.45 -18.68
N THR A 42 10.92 -10.42 -18.01
CA THR A 42 9.69 -10.19 -17.24
C THR A 42 9.96 -9.26 -16.08
N MET A 43 11.06 -9.49 -15.34
CA MET A 43 11.48 -8.62 -14.25
C MET A 43 11.74 -7.19 -14.73
N LYS A 44 12.43 -7.01 -15.86
CA LYS A 44 12.68 -5.66 -16.44
C LYS A 44 11.36 -4.95 -16.75
N LYS A 45 10.43 -5.62 -17.44
CA LYS A 45 9.12 -5.04 -17.76
C LYS A 45 8.38 -4.60 -16.50
N ILE A 46 8.32 -5.46 -15.48
CA ILE A 46 7.66 -5.14 -14.21
C ILE A 46 8.36 -3.98 -13.49
N ALA A 47 9.68 -4.02 -13.35
CA ALA A 47 10.47 -3.01 -12.64
C ALA A 47 10.24 -1.60 -13.21
N THR A 48 10.21 -1.44 -14.54
CA THR A 48 9.95 -0.14 -15.20
C THR A 48 8.54 0.41 -14.97
N ARG A 49 7.59 -0.41 -14.51
CA ARG A 49 6.20 0.00 -14.25
C ARG A 49 5.94 0.32 -12.78
N ILE A 50 6.91 0.12 -11.90
CA ILE A 50 6.78 0.44 -10.47
C ILE A 50 6.92 1.95 -10.27
N ASN A 51 5.83 2.61 -9.88
CA ASN A 51 5.78 4.04 -9.65
C ASN A 51 5.36 4.43 -8.22
N GLY A 52 5.13 3.45 -7.33
CA GLY A 52 4.61 3.69 -5.98
C GLY A 52 3.15 4.15 -5.93
N ILE A 53 2.37 3.88 -6.98
CA ILE A 53 0.94 4.23 -7.08
C ILE A 53 0.12 3.05 -7.59
N HIS A 54 0.55 2.40 -8.67
CA HIS A 54 -0.17 1.28 -9.25
C HIS A 54 -0.03 0.02 -8.38
N HIS A 55 -1.14 -0.71 -8.22
CA HIS A 55 -1.13 -2.00 -7.55
C HIS A 55 -0.61 -3.11 -8.48
N VAL A 56 -0.24 -4.26 -7.93
CA VAL A 56 0.42 -5.37 -8.66
C VAL A 56 -0.37 -5.81 -9.89
N LYS A 57 -1.69 -5.99 -9.79
CA LYS A 57 -2.54 -6.33 -10.94
C LYS A 57 -2.46 -5.27 -12.05
N LYS A 58 -2.57 -3.98 -11.70
CA LYS A 58 -2.44 -2.90 -12.69
C LYS A 58 -1.06 -2.84 -13.33
N ILE A 59 -0.01 -3.11 -12.56
CA ILE A 59 1.35 -3.18 -13.09
C ILE A 59 1.49 -4.32 -14.11
N ALA A 60 0.94 -5.49 -13.80
CA ALA A 60 0.94 -6.65 -14.69
C ALA A 60 0.22 -6.34 -16.02
N GLU A 61 -0.96 -5.71 -15.97
CA GLU A 61 -1.69 -5.24 -17.16
C GLU A 61 -0.85 -4.30 -18.03
N LEU A 62 -0.21 -3.29 -17.41
CA LEU A 62 0.60 -2.29 -18.11
C LEU A 62 1.93 -2.84 -18.63
N ALA A 63 2.40 -3.94 -18.06
CA ALA A 63 3.61 -4.66 -18.47
C ALA A 63 3.32 -5.75 -19.52
N ASP A 64 2.04 -6.08 -19.76
CA ASP A 64 1.63 -7.24 -20.55
C ASP A 64 2.27 -8.53 -20.03
N VAL A 65 2.06 -8.78 -18.73
CA VAL A 65 2.59 -9.94 -17.99
C VAL A 65 1.45 -10.60 -17.22
N ASP A 66 1.46 -11.94 -17.14
CA ASP A 66 0.53 -12.70 -16.33
C ASP A 66 0.56 -12.29 -14.84
N TYR A 67 -0.60 -12.22 -14.19
CA TYR A 67 -0.73 -11.80 -12.79
C TYR A 67 0.08 -12.68 -11.82
N GLY A 68 0.12 -14.00 -12.06
CA GLY A 68 0.89 -14.95 -11.25
C GLY A 68 2.39 -14.72 -11.38
N LEU A 69 2.88 -14.46 -12.60
CA LEU A 69 4.28 -14.10 -12.83
C LEU A 69 4.62 -12.74 -12.22
N ALA A 70 3.75 -11.74 -12.36
CA ALA A 70 3.95 -10.43 -11.75
C ALA A 70 4.07 -10.53 -10.23
N ARG A 71 3.21 -11.31 -9.55
CA ARG A 71 3.33 -11.57 -8.11
C ARG A 71 4.68 -12.20 -7.73
N LYS A 72 5.14 -13.19 -8.49
CA LYS A 72 6.46 -13.81 -8.25
C LYS A 72 7.61 -12.81 -8.45
N CYS A 73 7.55 -11.96 -9.48
CA CYS A 73 8.52 -10.90 -9.67
C CYS A 73 8.55 -9.94 -8.47
N MET A 74 7.37 -9.56 -7.97
CA MET A 74 7.23 -8.70 -6.79
C MET A 74 7.77 -9.37 -5.51
N GLU A 75 7.52 -10.65 -5.30
CA GLU A 75 8.08 -11.44 -4.19
C GLU A 75 9.60 -11.50 -4.25
N HIS A 76 10.17 -11.67 -5.44
CA HIS A 76 11.62 -11.64 -5.65
C HIS A 76 12.22 -10.26 -5.33
N LEU A 77 11.61 -9.18 -5.81
CA LEU A 77 12.07 -7.82 -5.48
C LEU A 77 11.96 -7.53 -3.98
N LEU A 78 10.90 -8.04 -3.33
CA LEU A 78 10.69 -7.91 -1.89
C LEU A 78 11.72 -8.72 -1.09
N TYR A 79 12.06 -9.93 -1.54
CA TYR A 79 13.09 -10.78 -0.92
C TYR A 79 14.45 -10.10 -0.86
N TYR A 80 14.84 -9.40 -1.92
CA TYR A 80 16.09 -8.64 -1.97
C TYR A 80 16.00 -7.23 -1.38
N GLY A 81 14.84 -6.85 -0.84
CA GLY A 81 14.62 -5.54 -0.23
C GLY A 81 14.65 -4.37 -1.21
N CYS A 82 14.41 -4.62 -2.50
CA CYS A 82 14.35 -3.59 -3.54
C CYS A 82 13.02 -2.83 -3.55
N VAL A 83 11.97 -3.47 -3.04
CA VAL A 83 10.63 -2.89 -2.90
C VAL A 83 10.06 -3.22 -1.53
N ILE A 84 9.10 -2.41 -1.13
CA ILE A 84 8.19 -2.68 -0.01
C ILE A 84 6.76 -2.67 -0.53
N MET A 85 5.91 -3.50 0.06
CA MET A 85 4.49 -3.56 -0.27
C MET A 85 3.70 -2.68 0.70
N VAL A 86 2.92 -1.75 0.16
CA VAL A 86 1.99 -0.91 0.92
C VAL A 86 0.57 -1.04 0.36
N ASP A 87 -0.40 -0.51 1.08
CA ASP A 87 -1.78 -0.50 0.60
C ASP A 87 -2.04 0.58 -0.45
N ILE A 88 -3.15 0.45 -1.17
CA ILE A 88 -3.62 1.46 -2.12
C ILE A 88 -3.92 2.77 -1.39
N PHE A 89 -3.32 3.87 -1.84
CA PHE A 89 -3.61 5.20 -1.32
C PHE A 89 -4.93 5.74 -1.91
N GLN A 90 -5.87 6.09 -1.03
CA GLN A 90 -7.11 6.79 -1.39
C GLN A 90 -7.48 7.80 -0.30
N PHE A 91 -8.14 8.89 -0.67
CA PHE A 91 -8.62 9.89 0.29
C PHE A 91 -9.78 9.37 1.16
N SER A 92 -10.50 8.33 0.73
CA SER A 92 -11.53 7.63 1.51
C SER A 92 -10.95 6.72 2.60
N ASN A 93 -9.63 6.50 2.61
CA ASN A 93 -9.01 5.63 3.60
C ASN A 93 -8.98 6.28 4.97
N VAL A 94 -8.98 5.44 6.00
CA VAL A 94 -8.80 5.83 7.40
C VAL A 94 -7.41 5.38 7.83
N TYR A 95 -6.66 6.28 8.46
CA TYR A 95 -5.33 5.99 9.00
C TYR A 95 -5.29 6.36 10.48
N ALA A 96 -4.56 5.57 11.26
CA ALA A 96 -4.38 5.79 12.68
C ALA A 96 -2.90 5.65 13.06
N VAL A 97 -2.48 6.48 14.01
CA VAL A 97 -1.12 6.46 14.55
C VAL A 97 -0.97 5.32 15.57
N LYS A 98 0.19 4.66 15.55
CA LYS A 98 0.54 3.67 16.58
C LYS A 98 1.06 4.37 17.84
N PRO A 99 0.88 3.75 19.02
CA PRO A 99 1.35 4.33 20.29
C PRO A 99 2.86 4.61 20.34
N ASP A 100 3.66 3.92 19.52
CA ASP A 100 5.12 4.03 19.50
C ASP A 100 5.66 5.13 18.58
N ILE A 101 4.80 6.05 18.09
CA ILE A 101 5.23 7.20 17.28
C ILE A 101 6.28 8.06 17.99
N THR A 102 6.33 8.11 19.33
CA THR A 102 7.32 8.94 20.05
C THR A 102 8.77 8.62 19.69
N ARG A 103 9.06 7.40 19.22
CA ARG A 103 10.39 6.97 18.75
C ARG A 103 10.97 7.85 17.65
N ILE A 104 10.12 8.45 16.79
CA ILE A 104 10.61 9.30 15.70
C ILE A 104 11.09 10.69 16.17
N ILE A 105 10.77 11.08 17.41
CA ILE A 105 11.22 12.34 18.01
C ILE A 105 12.68 12.24 18.46
N GLU A 106 13.14 11.03 18.81
CA GLU A 106 14.50 10.81 19.33
C GLU A 106 15.54 10.70 18.21
N ASP A 107 15.10 10.39 16.98
CA ASP A 107 15.97 10.15 15.84
C ASP A 107 15.99 11.35 14.87
N GLU A 108 17.04 12.18 14.93
CA GLU A 108 17.20 13.35 14.06
C GLU A 108 17.31 12.98 12.56
N ALA A 109 17.83 11.79 12.23
CA ALA A 109 17.94 11.36 10.84
C ALA A 109 16.56 11.10 10.24
N ILE A 110 15.67 10.43 11.00
CA ILE A 110 14.27 10.22 10.58
C ILE A 110 13.53 11.56 10.45
N GLN A 111 13.78 12.52 11.33
CA GLN A 111 13.15 13.85 11.27
C GLN A 111 13.52 14.62 9.99
N SER A 112 14.80 14.61 9.65
CA SER A 112 15.34 15.23 8.44
C SER A 112 14.80 14.54 7.19
N GLU A 113 14.83 13.20 7.17
CA GLU A 113 14.30 12.39 6.09
C GLU A 113 12.80 12.65 5.87
N CYS A 114 12.01 12.70 6.95
CA CYS A 114 10.57 12.99 6.90
C CYS A 114 10.31 14.33 6.21
N SER A 115 10.97 15.39 6.67
CA SER A 115 10.76 16.76 6.17
C SER A 115 11.17 16.93 4.70
N SER A 116 12.17 16.15 4.25
CA SER A 116 12.60 16.10 2.84
C SER A 116 11.63 15.30 1.98
N TYR A 117 11.21 14.13 2.45
CA TYR A 117 10.38 13.19 1.69
C TYR A 117 8.96 13.72 1.46
N VAL A 118 8.31 14.25 2.50
CA VAL A 118 6.89 14.67 2.44
C VAL A 118 6.66 16.00 1.73
N ARG A 119 7.72 16.75 1.44
CA ARG A 119 7.65 18.08 0.82
C ARG A 119 7.16 17.97 -0.63
N LYS A 120 6.32 18.93 -1.05
CA LYS A 120 6.01 19.13 -2.48
C LYS A 120 7.27 19.58 -3.25
N PRO A 121 7.50 19.10 -4.48
CA PRO A 121 8.64 19.53 -5.29
C PRO A 121 8.69 21.06 -5.42
N GLY A 122 9.87 21.66 -5.18
CA GLY A 122 10.09 23.10 -5.35
C GLY A 122 9.70 24.00 -4.17
N THR A 123 9.07 23.50 -3.09
CA THR A 123 8.52 24.36 -2.01
C THR A 123 9.18 24.18 -0.66
N MET A 124 9.43 25.19 0.17
CA MET A 124 10.12 25.01 1.46
C MET A 124 9.53 23.90 2.35
N SER A 125 10.41 23.10 2.96
CA SER A 125 10.00 21.98 3.81
C SER A 125 9.28 22.49 5.06
N PRO A 126 8.15 21.87 5.45
CA PRO A 126 7.50 22.19 6.72
C PRO A 126 8.39 21.76 7.90
N SER A 127 8.22 22.40 9.05
CA SER A 127 8.93 21.99 10.27
C SER A 127 8.50 20.59 10.70
N PHE A 128 9.45 19.81 11.22
CA PHE A 128 9.16 18.48 11.75
C PHE A 128 8.10 18.52 12.85
N ALA A 129 8.12 19.51 13.75
CA ALA A 129 7.10 19.68 14.78
C ALA A 129 5.67 19.81 14.20
N LYS A 130 5.52 20.51 13.07
CA LYS A 130 4.23 20.60 12.38
C LYS A 130 3.82 19.27 11.75
N LEU A 131 4.76 18.54 11.14
CA LEU A 131 4.49 17.20 10.60
C LEU A 131 4.10 16.21 11.69
N PHE A 132 4.83 16.22 12.80
CA PHE A 132 4.58 15.37 13.96
C PHE A 132 3.19 15.61 14.55
N SER A 133 2.84 16.89 14.81
CA SER A 133 1.49 17.23 15.27
C SER A 133 0.40 16.78 14.30
N LEU A 134 0.63 16.89 12.98
CA LEU A 134 -0.29 16.40 11.97
C LEU A 134 -0.47 14.87 12.02
N TYR A 135 0.61 14.09 12.19
CA TYR A 135 0.51 12.64 12.35
C TYR A 135 -0.30 12.25 13.58
N CYS A 136 -0.09 12.93 14.71
CA CYS A 136 -0.83 12.69 15.95
C CYS A 136 -2.34 12.95 15.85
N LEU A 137 -2.79 13.70 14.82
CA LEU A 137 -4.20 13.98 14.59
C LEU A 137 -4.89 12.90 13.73
N LEU A 138 -4.14 11.95 13.15
CA LEU A 138 -4.70 10.80 12.45
C LEU A 138 -5.27 9.80 13.46
N LYS A 139 -6.58 9.61 13.40
CA LYS A 139 -7.35 8.78 14.32
C LYS A 139 -8.41 7.98 13.59
N HIS A 140 -8.88 6.93 14.25
CA HIS A 140 -10.01 6.12 13.81
C HIS A 140 -11.26 6.99 13.58
N GLY A 141 -12.10 6.56 12.63
CA GLY A 141 -13.41 7.17 12.37
C GLY A 141 -13.39 8.42 11.48
N PHE A 142 -12.22 8.91 11.08
CA PHE A 142 -12.07 10.03 10.15
C PHE A 142 -11.32 9.58 8.90
N THR A 143 -11.88 9.89 7.74
CA THR A 143 -11.20 9.66 6.46
C THR A 143 -10.04 10.65 6.29
N LEU A 144 -9.06 10.25 5.49
CA LEU A 144 -7.95 11.12 5.12
C LEU A 144 -8.45 12.42 4.47
N LYS A 145 -9.54 12.35 3.68
CA LYS A 145 -10.18 13.52 3.08
C LYS A 145 -10.64 14.53 4.13
N GLU A 146 -11.37 14.07 5.15
CA GLU A 146 -11.85 14.91 6.24
C GLU A 146 -10.68 15.50 7.02
N TRP A 147 -9.68 14.68 7.35
CA TRP A 147 -8.47 15.13 8.03
C TRP A 147 -7.71 16.22 7.26
N VAL A 148 -7.59 16.08 5.93
CA VAL A 148 -6.95 17.10 5.07
C VAL A 148 -7.71 18.43 5.13
N GLN A 149 -9.05 18.37 5.15
CA GLN A 149 -9.92 19.54 5.18
C GLN A 149 -9.87 20.23 6.55
N GLU A 150 -10.05 19.48 7.64
CA GLU A 150 -10.05 20.00 9.01
C GLU A 150 -8.73 20.68 9.38
N ASN A 151 -7.60 20.09 8.95
CA ASN A 151 -6.27 20.59 9.25
C ASN A 151 -5.71 21.56 8.20
N GLN A 152 -6.52 21.88 7.17
CA GLN A 152 -6.17 22.77 6.06
C GLN A 152 -4.84 22.38 5.40
N VAL A 153 -4.55 21.08 5.29
CA VAL A 153 -3.25 20.57 4.80
C VAL A 153 -2.98 20.99 3.35
N ALA A 154 -4.04 21.29 2.59
CA ALA A 154 -3.94 21.79 1.23
C ALA A 154 -3.12 23.09 1.11
N SER A 155 -3.18 23.98 2.13
CA SER A 155 -2.39 25.21 2.17
C SER A 155 -0.93 24.98 2.60
N LEU A 156 -0.60 23.75 3.01
CA LEU A 156 0.74 23.36 3.38
C LEU A 156 1.51 22.81 2.17
N ASN A 157 2.82 22.96 2.22
CA ASN A 157 3.79 22.44 1.25
C ASN A 157 4.03 20.92 1.37
N ILE A 158 2.96 20.16 1.68
CA ILE A 158 2.99 18.73 1.98
C ILE A 158 2.34 17.94 0.85
N ASP A 159 3.06 16.98 0.29
CA ASP A 159 2.50 15.92 -0.53
C ASP A 159 1.85 14.89 0.40
N ILE A 160 0.52 14.86 0.40
CA ILE A 160 -0.28 14.03 1.33
C ILE A 160 -0.02 12.54 1.11
N ARG A 161 0.22 12.10 -0.12
CA ARG A 161 0.51 10.70 -0.40
C ARG A 161 1.87 10.32 0.19
N ARG A 162 2.88 11.16 -0.01
CA ARG A 162 4.21 10.96 0.59
C ARG A 162 4.17 11.06 2.12
N PHE A 163 3.35 11.94 2.67
CA PHE A 163 3.12 12.04 4.11
C PHE A 163 2.58 10.70 4.67
N ILE A 164 1.52 10.17 4.09
CA ILE A 164 0.95 8.89 4.53
C ILE A 164 1.91 7.72 4.27
N SER A 165 2.53 7.65 3.10
CA SER A 165 3.45 6.56 2.78
C SER A 165 4.66 6.58 3.72
N PHE A 166 5.23 7.74 4.05
CA PHE A 166 6.33 7.82 5.00
C PHE A 166 5.96 7.20 6.36
N GLY A 167 4.78 7.53 6.91
CA GLY A 167 4.32 6.96 8.17
C GLY A 167 4.09 5.45 8.13
N VAL A 168 3.54 4.94 7.02
CA VAL A 168 3.34 3.49 6.82
C VAL A 168 4.69 2.77 6.68
N ILE A 169 5.61 3.33 5.89
CA ILE A 169 6.94 2.76 5.63
C ILE A 169 7.79 2.70 6.91
N LYS A 170 7.79 3.79 7.70
CA LYS A 170 8.47 3.83 9.00
C LYS A 170 7.72 3.05 10.09
N GLY A 171 6.51 2.57 9.80
CA GLY A 171 5.78 1.63 10.64
C GLY A 171 5.02 2.23 11.82
N PHE A 172 4.99 3.56 11.98
CA PHE A 172 4.25 4.25 13.04
C PHE A 172 2.82 4.64 12.64
N LEU A 173 2.46 4.48 11.37
CA LEU A 173 1.10 4.64 10.87
C LEU A 173 0.58 3.29 10.37
N TYR A 174 -0.70 3.03 10.58
CA TYR A 174 -1.38 1.89 9.97
C TYR A 174 -2.72 2.33 9.37
N ARG A 175 -3.17 1.57 8.37
CA ARG A 175 -4.46 1.77 7.74
C ARG A 175 -5.53 0.96 8.49
N VAL A 176 -6.70 1.56 8.63
CA VAL A 176 -7.91 0.88 9.08
C VAL A 176 -8.72 0.51 7.83
N HIS A 177 -8.83 -0.77 7.56
CA HIS A 177 -9.52 -1.35 6.42
C HIS A 177 -11.01 -1.57 6.72
N LYS A 178 -11.84 -1.33 5.70
CA LYS A 178 -13.28 -1.59 5.71
C LYS A 178 -13.52 -3.01 5.17
N TYR A 179 -14.25 -3.84 5.93
CA TYR A 179 -14.61 -5.22 5.59
C TYR A 179 -16.13 -5.38 5.53
N PRO A 180 -16.72 -5.64 4.35
CA PRO A 180 -18.15 -5.90 4.24
C PRO A 180 -18.48 -7.33 4.72
N VAL A 181 -19.61 -7.46 5.39
CA VAL A 181 -20.15 -8.69 5.93
C VAL A 181 -21.63 -8.77 5.60
N LEU A 182 -22.03 -9.84 4.92
CA LEU A 182 -23.44 -10.18 4.74
C LEU A 182 -23.80 -11.29 5.76
N PRO A 183 -24.61 -11.02 6.79
CA PRO A 183 -25.04 -12.02 7.77
C PRO A 183 -25.95 -13.09 7.12
N GLU A 184 -25.78 -14.36 7.48
CA GLU A 184 -26.70 -15.45 7.10
C GLU A 184 -27.88 -15.58 8.11
N PRO A 185 -29.08 -16.08 7.73
CA PRO A 185 -29.32 -17.10 6.69
C PRO A 185 -30.15 -16.61 5.49
N HIS A 186 -29.71 -17.04 4.31
CA HIS A 186 -30.26 -16.73 3.00
C HIS A 186 -31.79 -16.64 2.91
N ASN A 187 -32.31 -15.44 2.61
CA ASN A 187 -33.42 -15.33 1.67
C ASN A 187 -32.85 -15.41 0.26
N GLN A 188 -33.41 -16.29 -0.57
CA GLN A 188 -32.99 -16.57 -1.97
C GLN A 188 -33.14 -15.37 -2.93
N GLN A 189 -33.39 -14.15 -2.41
CA GLN A 189 -33.71 -12.93 -3.15
C GLN A 189 -32.65 -11.83 -3.07
N SER A 190 -31.42 -12.11 -2.60
CA SER A 190 -30.37 -11.10 -2.76
C SER A 190 -30.20 -10.77 -4.25
N LYS A 191 -29.93 -9.51 -4.55
CA LYS A 191 -29.72 -8.93 -5.87
C LYS A 191 -28.25 -8.96 -6.30
N LEU A 192 -27.33 -9.32 -5.39
CA LEU A 192 -25.89 -9.30 -5.66
C LEU A 192 -25.42 -10.47 -6.53
N PRO A 193 -24.38 -10.29 -7.36
CA PRO A 193 -23.70 -11.39 -8.06
C PRO A 193 -23.19 -12.47 -7.08
N SER A 194 -23.30 -13.74 -7.47
CA SER A 194 -22.91 -14.88 -6.61
C SER A 194 -21.43 -14.88 -6.22
N LYS A 195 -20.53 -14.42 -7.11
CA LYS A 195 -19.10 -14.25 -6.82
C LYS A 195 -18.87 -13.22 -5.72
N LEU A 196 -19.46 -12.04 -5.85
CA LEU A 196 -19.32 -10.96 -4.87
C LEU A 196 -19.85 -11.37 -3.50
N ARG A 197 -21.00 -12.06 -3.42
CA ARG A 197 -21.56 -12.54 -2.15
C ARG A 197 -20.57 -13.40 -1.35
N ARG A 198 -19.79 -14.26 -2.03
CA ARG A 198 -18.79 -15.12 -1.37
C ARG A 198 -17.66 -14.33 -0.72
N LEU A 199 -17.40 -13.10 -1.20
CA LEU A 199 -16.38 -12.20 -0.67
C LEU A 199 -16.90 -11.38 0.52
N LEU A 200 -18.22 -11.25 0.71
CA LEU A 200 -18.84 -10.49 1.82
C LEU A 200 -18.88 -11.30 3.12
N ASN A 201 -17.77 -11.92 3.48
CA ASN A 201 -17.65 -12.82 4.64
C ASN A 201 -16.83 -12.20 5.80
N GLY A 202 -16.43 -10.93 5.68
CA GLY A 202 -15.61 -10.23 6.68
C GLY A 202 -14.13 -10.59 6.71
N LYS A 203 -13.64 -11.34 5.70
CA LYS A 203 -12.22 -11.66 5.52
C LYS A 203 -11.55 -10.84 4.42
N HIS A 204 -12.32 -10.35 3.45
CA HIS A 204 -11.81 -9.56 2.33
C HIS A 204 -12.12 -8.08 2.56
N HIS A 205 -11.10 -7.21 2.50
CA HIS A 205 -11.30 -5.77 2.62
C HIS A 205 -11.67 -5.15 1.27
N TYR A 206 -12.12 -3.90 1.29
CA TYR A 206 -12.55 -3.16 0.11
C TYR A 206 -11.55 -3.22 -1.06
N ASP A 207 -10.27 -2.93 -0.84
CA ASP A 207 -9.29 -2.93 -1.95
C ASP A 207 -9.14 -4.29 -2.63
N GLU A 208 -9.22 -5.39 -1.87
CA GLU A 208 -9.12 -6.73 -2.41
C GLU A 208 -10.32 -7.03 -3.30
N ILE A 209 -11.53 -6.74 -2.82
CA ILE A 209 -12.78 -6.92 -3.55
C ILE A 209 -12.77 -6.05 -4.82
N CYS A 210 -12.41 -4.78 -4.69
CA CYS A 210 -12.31 -3.84 -5.82
C CYS A 210 -11.32 -4.33 -6.88
N THR A 211 -10.16 -4.84 -6.44
CA THR A 211 -9.13 -5.37 -7.36
C THR A 211 -9.59 -6.66 -8.05
N MET A 212 -10.30 -7.53 -7.34
CA MET A 212 -10.85 -8.77 -7.91
C MET A 212 -11.96 -8.51 -8.92
N GLU A 213 -12.93 -7.66 -8.58
CA GLU A 213 -14.09 -7.34 -9.42
C GLU A 213 -13.79 -6.29 -10.50
N GLY A 214 -12.66 -5.58 -10.40
CA GLY A 214 -12.27 -4.55 -11.36
C GLY A 214 -13.10 -3.28 -11.25
N CYS A 215 -13.61 -2.96 -10.05
CA CYS A 215 -14.40 -1.78 -9.77
C CYS A 215 -13.71 -0.83 -8.78
N SER A 216 -14.17 0.41 -8.71
CA SER A 216 -13.77 1.40 -7.73
C SER A 216 -14.51 1.22 -6.39
N ALA A 217 -13.95 1.76 -5.31
CA ALA A 217 -14.60 1.73 -4.00
C ALA A 217 -15.99 2.38 -4.02
N ARG A 218 -16.18 3.42 -4.85
CA ARG A 218 -17.47 4.08 -5.04
C ARG A 218 -18.49 3.16 -5.72
N GLU A 219 -18.10 2.50 -6.81
CA GLU A 219 -18.98 1.54 -7.49
C GLU A 219 -19.33 0.37 -6.57
N LEU A 220 -18.37 -0.10 -5.77
CA LEU A 220 -18.63 -1.13 -4.77
C LEU A 220 -19.63 -0.64 -3.70
N ASP A 221 -19.49 0.58 -3.19
CA ASP A 221 -20.47 1.16 -2.26
C ASP A 221 -21.87 1.29 -2.90
N GLU A 222 -21.95 1.69 -4.17
CA GLU A 222 -23.21 1.76 -4.92
C GLU A 222 -23.86 0.37 -5.07
N ILE A 223 -23.07 -0.67 -5.40
CA ILE A 223 -23.54 -2.06 -5.50
C ILE A 223 -24.03 -2.57 -4.13
N LEU A 224 -23.26 -2.33 -3.06
CA LEU A 224 -23.61 -2.80 -1.72
C LEU A 224 -24.78 -2.03 -1.10
N SER A 225 -25.03 -0.78 -1.53
CA SER A 225 -26.20 0.00 -1.09
C SER A 225 -27.54 -0.63 -1.48
N ALA A 226 -27.55 -1.49 -2.50
CA ALA A 226 -28.73 -2.25 -2.91
C ALA A 226 -29.13 -3.35 -1.90
N GLU A 227 -28.26 -3.67 -0.95
CA GLU A 227 -28.45 -4.68 0.09
C GLU A 227 -28.31 -4.07 1.49
N PRO A 228 -29.41 -3.69 2.15
CA PRO A 228 -29.36 -3.06 3.47
C PRO A 228 -28.85 -3.99 4.59
N GLU A 229 -28.77 -5.30 4.33
CA GLU A 229 -28.26 -6.28 5.29
C GLU A 229 -26.72 -6.28 5.40
N VAL A 230 -26.02 -5.63 4.47
CA VAL A 230 -24.55 -5.55 4.49
C VAL A 230 -24.10 -4.69 5.66
N LYS A 231 -23.31 -5.29 6.55
CA LYS A 231 -22.64 -4.64 7.68
C LYS A 231 -21.17 -4.42 7.37
N PHE A 232 -20.55 -3.46 8.06
CA PHE A 232 -19.14 -3.14 7.90
C PHE A 232 -18.37 -3.31 9.20
N ILE A 233 -17.24 -3.98 9.12
CA ILE A 233 -16.26 -4.10 10.21
C ILE A 233 -15.02 -3.31 9.81
N TRP A 234 -14.45 -2.57 10.76
CA TRP A 234 -13.24 -1.79 10.56
C TRP A 234 -12.09 -2.45 11.34
N ARG A 235 -10.98 -2.77 10.67
CA ARG A 235 -9.80 -3.42 11.27
C ARG A 235 -8.50 -2.82 10.77
#